data_AF-T1SSE2-F1
#
_entry.id   AF-T1SSE2-F1
#
_cell.length_a   1.000
_cell.length_b   1.000
_cell.length_c   1.000
_cell.angle_alpha   90.00
_cell.angle_beta   90.00
_cell.angle_gamma   90.00
#
_symmetry.space_group_name_H-M   'P 1'
#
loop_
_entity.id
_entity.type
_entity.pdbx_description
1 polymer ?
#
loop_
_entity_poly.entity_id
_entity_poly.type
_entity_poly.pdbx_seq_one_letter_code
_entity_poly.pdbx_strand_id
1 'polypeptide(L)'
;CHSCESCSNDLENYCPKMILTYSSVYHDGTINYGGYSDHMVANERYIIRFPDNMPLDGGAPLLCAGITVYSPLKYFGLDEPGKHIGIVGLGGLGHVAVKFAKAFGAKVTVISTSPSKKEEALKNLGADSFLVSRDQEQMQAAAGTLHGIIDTVSAAHPILPLLGLLKSHGKLILVGAPDKPLELPAFPLIS
;
A
#
# COMPACT_ATOMS: atom_id res chain seq x y z
N CYS A 1 -18.75 12.63 8.81
CA CYS A 1 -19.80 13.67 8.95
C CYS A 1 -20.88 13.63 7.86
N HIS A 2 -20.68 12.84 6.79
CA HIS A 2 -21.68 12.62 5.72
C HIS A 2 -22.11 13.88 4.95
N SER A 3 -21.37 14.98 5.11
CA SER A 3 -21.76 16.30 4.58
C SER A 3 -20.60 17.13 4.03
N CYS A 4 -19.34 16.71 4.26
CA CYS A 4 -18.19 17.36 3.61
C CYS A 4 -17.96 16.77 2.22
N GLU A 5 -17.23 17.50 1.38
CA GLU A 5 -16.90 17.11 0.00
C GLU A 5 -16.36 15.67 -0.09
N SER A 6 -15.40 15.29 0.75
CA SER A 6 -14.86 13.92 0.75
C SER A 6 -15.94 12.88 1.03
N CYS A 7 -16.83 13.10 2.00
CA CYS A 7 -17.91 12.16 2.30
C CYS A 7 -18.97 12.10 1.19
N SER A 8 -19.14 13.16 0.41
CA SER A 8 -20.08 13.20 -0.72
C SER A 8 -19.50 12.52 -1.98
N ASN A 9 -18.18 12.36 -2.03
CA ASN A 9 -17.46 11.73 -3.13
C ASN A 9 -16.97 10.30 -2.77
N ASP A 10 -17.58 9.63 -1.78
CA ASP A 10 -17.20 8.29 -1.31
C ASP A 10 -15.71 8.17 -0.89
N LEU A 11 -15.22 9.24 -0.29
CA LEU A 11 -13.86 9.45 0.19
C LEU A 11 -13.86 9.81 1.69
N GLU A 12 -14.73 9.19 2.48
CA GLU A 12 -14.87 9.41 3.92
C GLU A 12 -13.57 9.20 4.72
N ASN A 13 -12.62 8.43 4.19
CA ASN A 13 -11.28 8.24 4.77
C ASN A 13 -10.45 9.53 4.76
N TYR A 14 -10.83 10.53 3.95
CA TYR A 14 -10.25 11.88 3.94
C TYR A 14 -11.13 12.91 4.67
N CYS A 15 -12.16 12.46 5.41
CA CYS A 15 -13.00 13.35 6.19
C CYS A 15 -12.22 13.90 7.40
N PRO A 16 -12.21 15.22 7.65
CA PRO A 16 -11.54 15.79 8.83
C PRO A 16 -12.23 15.42 10.16
N LYS A 17 -13.44 14.85 10.09
CA LYS A 17 -14.22 14.35 11.23
C LYS A 17 -14.36 12.83 11.17
N MET A 18 -13.39 12.11 10.59
CA MET A 18 -13.37 10.65 10.61
C MET A 18 -13.26 10.15 12.05
N ILE A 19 -13.95 9.05 12.34
CA ILE A 19 -13.89 8.36 13.62
C ILE A 19 -13.21 7.02 13.38
N LEU A 20 -12.16 6.74 14.13
CA LEU A 20 -11.40 5.49 14.01
C LEU A 20 -12.14 4.34 14.68
N THR A 21 -11.98 3.12 14.16
CA THR A 21 -12.60 1.91 14.70
C THR A 21 -12.27 1.67 16.18
N TYR A 22 -11.13 2.15 16.67
CA TYR A 22 -10.75 2.06 18.07
C TYR A 22 -9.94 3.29 18.52
N SER A 23 -9.85 3.50 19.83
CA SER A 23 -9.04 4.55 20.45
C SER A 23 -9.39 5.98 20.00
N SER A 24 -10.63 6.18 19.56
CA SER A 24 -11.20 7.49 19.23
C SER A 24 -12.57 7.64 19.90
N VAL A 25 -13.08 8.88 19.96
CA VAL A 25 -14.34 9.20 20.63
C VAL A 25 -15.49 9.12 19.62
N TYR A 26 -16.55 8.37 19.97
CA TYR A 26 -17.76 8.28 19.15
C TYR A 26 -18.67 9.49 19.34
N HIS A 27 -19.76 9.56 18.56
CA HIS A 27 -20.71 10.68 18.61
C HIS A 27 -21.40 10.86 19.97
N ASP A 28 -21.53 9.80 20.76
CA ASP A 28 -22.13 9.81 22.10
C ASP A 28 -21.12 10.14 23.22
N GLY A 29 -19.86 10.43 22.87
CA GLY A 29 -18.79 10.74 23.82
C GLY A 29 -18.08 9.53 24.40
N THR A 30 -18.46 8.31 24.04
CA THR A 30 -17.78 7.08 24.50
C THR A 30 -16.52 6.78 23.68
N ILE A 31 -15.62 5.98 24.24
CA ILE A 31 -14.42 5.51 23.54
C ILE A 31 -14.77 4.29 22.68
N ASN A 32 -14.38 4.32 21.40
CA ASN A 32 -14.47 3.16 20.53
C ASN A 32 -13.46 2.08 20.95
N TYR A 33 -13.97 0.86 21.14
CA TYR A 33 -13.19 -0.35 21.30
C TYR A 33 -13.21 -1.18 20.01
N GLY A 34 -12.07 -1.73 19.63
CA GLY A 34 -11.90 -2.44 18.35
C GLY A 34 -12.42 -3.87 18.37
N GLY A 35 -12.13 -4.61 17.30
CA GLY A 35 -12.59 -5.99 17.10
C GLY A 35 -11.91 -7.06 17.94
N TYR A 36 -11.10 -6.70 18.94
CA TYR A 36 -10.55 -7.66 19.92
C TYR A 36 -11.55 -7.80 21.07
N SER A 37 -12.75 -8.20 20.69
CA SER A 37 -13.99 -8.22 21.48
C SER A 37 -14.88 -9.33 20.93
N ASP A 38 -15.86 -9.77 21.71
CA ASP A 38 -16.81 -10.81 21.31
C ASP A 38 -17.94 -10.28 20.41
N HIS A 39 -18.25 -8.99 20.50
CA HIS A 39 -19.30 -8.32 19.73
C HIS A 39 -18.87 -6.93 19.25
N MET A 40 -19.41 -6.51 18.10
CA MET A 40 -19.19 -5.19 17.52
C MET A 40 -20.53 -4.61 17.05
N VAL A 41 -20.76 -3.33 17.36
CA VAL A 41 -21.86 -2.54 16.81
C VAL A 41 -21.25 -1.39 16.01
N ALA A 42 -21.68 -1.23 14.76
CA ALA A 42 -21.21 -0.14 13.90
C ALA A 42 -22.35 0.37 13.03
N ASN A 43 -22.22 1.61 12.57
CA ASN A 43 -23.16 2.21 11.64
C ASN A 43 -23.09 1.49 10.28
N GLU A 44 -24.25 1.16 9.71
CA GLU A 44 -24.38 0.37 8.48
C GLU A 44 -23.56 0.89 7.30
N ARG A 45 -23.36 2.22 7.20
CA ARG A 45 -22.55 2.84 6.14
C ARG A 45 -21.10 2.37 6.13
N TYR A 46 -20.58 1.97 7.28
CA TYR A 46 -19.19 1.51 7.45
C TYR A 46 -19.08 -0.01 7.54
N ILE A 47 -20.17 -0.74 7.29
CA ILE A 47 -20.17 -2.20 7.19
C ILE A 47 -19.99 -2.60 5.73
N ILE A 48 -19.03 -3.49 5.49
CA ILE A 48 -18.79 -4.05 4.17
C ILE A 48 -19.47 -5.41 4.06
N ARG A 49 -20.24 -5.62 2.98
CA ARG A 49 -20.76 -6.94 2.65
C ARG A 49 -19.60 -7.86 2.27
N PHE A 50 -19.37 -8.88 3.08
CA PHE A 50 -18.32 -9.85 2.84
C PHE A 50 -18.73 -10.85 1.74
N PRO A 51 -17.85 -11.18 0.77
CA PRO A 51 -18.18 -12.14 -0.28
C PRO A 51 -18.33 -13.57 0.25
N ASP A 52 -19.37 -14.29 -0.18
CA ASP A 52 -19.67 -15.65 0.29
C ASP A 52 -18.58 -16.67 -0.06
N ASN A 53 -17.81 -16.41 -1.11
CA ASN A 53 -16.72 -17.27 -1.59
C ASN A 53 -15.34 -16.90 -1.01
N MET A 54 -15.27 -15.97 -0.06
CA MET A 54 -14.04 -15.56 0.58
C MET A 54 -13.92 -16.19 1.97
N PRO A 55 -12.81 -16.88 2.29
CA PRO A 55 -12.54 -17.30 3.66
C PRO A 55 -12.48 -16.09 4.60
N LEU A 56 -13.19 -16.16 5.73
CA LEU A 56 -13.29 -15.04 6.68
C LEU A 56 -11.92 -14.63 7.24
N ASP A 57 -11.12 -15.61 7.63
CA ASP A 57 -9.77 -15.45 8.17
C ASP A 57 -8.80 -14.88 7.13
N GLY A 58 -8.84 -15.39 5.90
CA GLY A 58 -8.01 -14.92 4.80
C GLY A 58 -8.39 -13.53 4.29
N GLY A 59 -9.67 -13.16 4.35
CA GLY A 59 -10.16 -11.86 3.90
C GLY A 59 -10.13 -10.75 4.96
N ALA A 60 -10.10 -11.08 6.25
CA ALA A 60 -10.04 -10.07 7.31
C ALA A 60 -8.88 -9.07 7.15
N PRO A 61 -7.63 -9.49 6.81
CA PRO A 61 -6.54 -8.54 6.55
C PRO A 61 -6.78 -7.59 5.37
N LEU A 62 -7.66 -7.95 4.43
CA LEU A 62 -7.94 -7.13 3.25
C LEU A 62 -8.69 -5.84 3.61
N LEU A 63 -9.41 -5.83 4.73
CA LEU A 63 -10.14 -4.66 5.24
C LEU A 63 -9.21 -3.52 5.68
N CYS A 64 -7.92 -3.81 5.88
CA CYS A 64 -6.90 -2.80 6.19
C CYS A 64 -5.78 -2.83 5.16
N ALA A 65 -4.93 -3.87 5.16
CA ALA A 65 -3.78 -3.96 4.26
C ALA A 65 -4.22 -4.02 2.79
N GLY A 66 -5.32 -4.71 2.50
CA GLY A 66 -5.83 -4.87 1.14
C GLY A 66 -6.29 -3.56 0.52
N ILE A 67 -7.21 -2.85 1.16
CA ILE A 67 -7.69 -1.56 0.65
C ILE A 67 -6.58 -0.51 0.59
N THR A 68 -5.65 -0.53 1.56
CA THR A 68 -4.51 0.40 1.60
C THR A 68 -3.65 0.33 0.35
N VAL A 69 -3.45 -0.87 -0.22
CA VAL A 69 -2.63 -1.04 -1.42
C VAL A 69 -3.48 -1.05 -2.70
N TYR A 70 -4.72 -1.52 -2.63
CA TYR A 70 -5.66 -1.53 -3.75
C TYR A 70 -6.04 -0.11 -4.20
N SER A 71 -6.38 0.76 -3.25
CA SER A 71 -6.83 2.13 -3.52
C SER A 71 -5.83 2.92 -4.37
N PRO A 72 -4.54 3.04 -4.02
CA PRO A 72 -3.57 3.75 -4.85
C PRO A 72 -3.28 3.05 -6.18
N LEU A 73 -3.31 1.70 -6.24
CA LEU A 73 -3.14 1.00 -7.52
C LEU A 73 -4.22 1.42 -8.52
N LYS A 74 -5.48 1.52 -8.07
CA LYS A 74 -6.61 2.01 -8.87
C LYS A 74 -6.54 3.50 -9.14
N TYR A 75 -6.43 4.31 -8.10
CA TYR A 75 -6.51 5.77 -8.18
C TYR A 75 -5.44 6.35 -9.11
N PHE A 76 -4.25 5.76 -9.11
CA PHE A 76 -3.14 6.21 -9.94
C PHE A 76 -3.02 5.47 -11.28
N GLY A 77 -3.98 4.63 -11.68
CA GLY A 77 -3.95 3.92 -12.97
C GLY A 77 -2.76 2.95 -13.11
N LEU A 78 -2.37 2.32 -12.00
CA LEU A 78 -1.31 1.31 -11.93
C LEU A 78 -1.88 -0.12 -12.04
N ASP A 79 -3.20 -0.25 -12.13
CA ASP A 79 -3.96 -1.50 -12.30
C ASP A 79 -4.14 -1.92 -13.77
N GLU A 80 -3.63 -1.15 -14.72
CA GLU A 80 -3.61 -1.52 -16.14
C GLU A 80 -2.66 -2.71 -16.38
N PRO A 81 -3.08 -3.74 -17.14
CA PRO A 81 -2.20 -4.85 -17.51
C PRO A 81 -0.93 -4.37 -18.22
N GLY A 82 0.19 -5.04 -17.94
CA GLY A 82 1.49 -4.72 -18.56
C GLY A 82 2.23 -3.54 -17.91
N LYS A 83 1.66 -2.85 -16.92
CA LYS A 83 2.44 -1.92 -16.08
C LYS A 83 3.53 -2.69 -15.33
N HIS A 84 4.61 -2.00 -15.03
CA HIS A 84 5.74 -2.51 -14.26
C HIS A 84 5.79 -1.79 -12.92
N ILE A 85 5.48 -2.49 -11.84
CA ILE A 85 5.27 -1.93 -10.50
C ILE A 85 6.35 -2.44 -9.55
N GLY A 86 6.97 -1.52 -8.82
CA GLY A 86 7.87 -1.84 -7.70
C GLY A 86 7.10 -1.93 -6.39
N ILE A 87 7.41 -2.93 -5.56
CA ILE A 87 6.88 -3.05 -4.20
C ILE A 87 8.04 -3.00 -3.22
N VAL A 88 8.14 -1.95 -2.41
CA VAL A 88 9.22 -1.78 -1.43
C VAL A 88 8.78 -2.34 -0.09
N GLY A 89 9.58 -3.27 0.42
CA GLY A 89 9.25 -4.02 1.64
C GLY A 89 8.29 -5.18 1.36
N LEU A 90 8.56 -6.31 2.00
CA LEU A 90 7.74 -7.52 1.88
C LEU A 90 7.28 -7.96 3.27
N GLY A 91 6.24 -7.29 3.75
CA GLY A 91 5.59 -7.55 5.04
C GLY A 91 4.07 -7.65 4.87
N GLY A 92 3.29 -7.18 5.85
CA GLY A 92 1.82 -7.21 5.81
C GLY A 92 1.23 -6.53 4.57
N LEU A 93 1.58 -5.26 4.30
CA LEU A 93 1.11 -4.56 3.10
C LEU A 93 1.80 -5.08 1.84
N GLY A 94 3.13 -5.27 1.89
CA GLY A 94 3.93 -5.65 0.73
C GLY A 94 3.47 -6.93 0.05
N HIS A 95 3.18 -8.00 0.81
CA HIS A 95 2.74 -9.26 0.20
C HIS A 95 1.34 -9.13 -0.45
N VAL A 96 0.45 -8.32 0.13
CA VAL A 96 -0.88 -8.04 -0.43
C VAL A 96 -0.76 -7.17 -1.68
N ALA A 97 0.16 -6.20 -1.69
CA ALA A 97 0.42 -5.36 -2.85
C ALA A 97 0.95 -6.17 -4.04
N VAL A 98 1.85 -7.14 -3.81
CA VAL A 98 2.29 -8.09 -4.85
C VAL A 98 1.10 -8.84 -5.41
N LYS A 99 0.24 -9.42 -4.56
CA LYS A 99 -0.94 -10.19 -4.99
C LYS A 99 -1.89 -9.35 -5.84
N PHE A 100 -2.24 -8.14 -5.43
CA PHE A 100 -3.12 -7.27 -6.22
C PHE A 100 -2.48 -6.83 -7.54
N ALA A 101 -1.21 -6.39 -7.53
CA ALA A 101 -0.53 -5.99 -8.75
C ALA A 101 -0.42 -7.14 -9.76
N LYS A 102 -0.12 -8.37 -9.30
CA LYS A 102 -0.14 -9.57 -10.16
C LYS A 102 -1.55 -9.88 -10.67
N ALA A 103 -2.57 -9.78 -9.83
CA ALA A 103 -3.96 -10.00 -10.24
C ALA A 103 -4.44 -8.99 -11.30
N PHE A 104 -3.90 -7.77 -11.31
CA PHE A 104 -4.11 -6.77 -12.36
C PHE A 104 -3.32 -7.02 -13.65
N GLY A 105 -2.45 -8.04 -13.68
CA GLY A 105 -1.61 -8.33 -14.85
C GLY A 105 -0.38 -7.44 -14.96
N ALA A 106 0.07 -6.83 -13.87
CA ALA A 106 1.33 -6.09 -13.85
C ALA A 106 2.54 -7.04 -13.78
N LYS A 107 3.67 -6.57 -14.31
CA LYS A 107 4.99 -7.07 -13.97
C LYS A 107 5.39 -6.48 -12.62
N VAL A 108 5.78 -7.31 -11.66
CA VAL A 108 6.06 -6.90 -10.28
C VAL A 108 7.53 -7.13 -9.93
N THR A 109 8.20 -6.08 -9.47
CA THR A 109 9.53 -6.16 -8.86
C THR A 109 9.42 -5.91 -7.36
N VAL A 110 9.82 -6.87 -6.53
CA VAL A 110 9.96 -6.65 -5.09
C VAL A 110 11.33 -6.03 -4.80
N ILE A 111 11.35 -4.98 -3.99
CA ILE A 111 12.57 -4.26 -3.58
C ILE A 111 12.72 -4.44 -2.07
N SER A 112 13.86 -4.98 -1.64
CA SER A 112 14.08 -5.28 -0.23
C SER A 112 15.53 -5.09 0.18
N THR A 113 15.75 -4.80 1.47
CA THR A 113 17.08 -4.85 2.09
C THR A 113 17.50 -6.27 2.48
N SER A 114 16.57 -7.23 2.49
CA SER A 114 16.78 -8.59 2.98
C SER A 114 16.78 -9.61 1.83
N PRO A 115 17.95 -10.10 1.38
CA PRO A 115 18.02 -11.11 0.32
C PRO A 115 17.25 -12.39 0.63
N SER A 116 17.07 -12.73 1.91
CA SER A 116 16.30 -13.89 2.37
C SER A 116 14.83 -13.88 1.90
N LYS A 117 14.27 -12.71 1.59
CA LYS A 117 12.88 -12.58 1.10
C LYS A 117 12.72 -12.90 -0.39
N LYS A 118 13.82 -13.16 -1.11
CA LYS A 118 13.80 -13.42 -2.55
C LYS A 118 12.99 -14.67 -2.91
N GLU A 119 13.14 -15.75 -2.15
CA GLU A 119 12.42 -16.99 -2.43
C GLU A 119 10.92 -16.81 -2.24
N GLU A 120 10.50 -16.19 -1.14
CA GLU A 120 9.09 -15.88 -0.88
C GLU A 120 8.50 -14.98 -1.96
N ALA A 121 9.21 -13.90 -2.35
CA ALA A 121 8.77 -12.98 -3.38
C ALA A 121 8.54 -13.67 -4.73
N LEU A 122 9.53 -14.45 -5.20
CA LEU A 122 9.50 -15.04 -6.54
C LEU A 122 8.65 -16.31 -6.61
N LYS A 123 8.79 -17.22 -5.65
CA LYS A 123 8.13 -18.54 -5.71
C LYS A 123 6.75 -18.54 -5.07
N ASN A 124 6.59 -17.91 -3.91
CA ASN A 124 5.33 -18.00 -3.14
C ASN A 124 4.33 -16.92 -3.53
N LEU A 125 4.82 -15.72 -3.85
CA LEU A 125 3.98 -14.57 -4.20
C LEU A 125 3.92 -14.29 -5.69
N GLY A 126 4.80 -14.89 -6.50
CA GLY A 126 4.78 -14.79 -7.95
C GLY A 126 5.26 -13.44 -8.50
N ALA A 127 6.11 -12.72 -7.75
CA ALA A 127 6.81 -11.55 -8.30
C ALA A 127 7.72 -11.96 -9.47
N ASP A 128 7.86 -11.10 -10.47
CA ASP A 128 8.65 -11.37 -11.67
C ASP A 128 10.13 -11.06 -11.47
N SER A 129 10.47 -10.22 -10.50
CA SER A 129 11.84 -9.79 -10.22
C SER A 129 12.01 -9.41 -8.74
N PHE A 130 13.25 -9.45 -8.28
CA PHE A 130 13.64 -9.08 -6.92
C PHE A 130 14.92 -8.25 -6.96
N LEU A 131 14.91 -7.07 -6.33
CA LEU A 131 16.05 -6.19 -6.20
C LEU A 131 16.47 -6.08 -4.73
N VAL A 132 17.77 -6.22 -4.49
CA VAL A 132 18.36 -5.87 -3.20
C VAL A 132 18.66 -4.37 -3.21
N SER A 133 17.98 -3.58 -2.38
CA SER A 133 18.11 -2.11 -2.43
C SER A 133 19.50 -1.57 -2.06
N ARG A 134 20.34 -2.40 -1.44
CA ARG A 134 21.74 -2.10 -1.11
C ARG A 134 22.72 -2.51 -2.20
N ASP A 135 22.27 -3.24 -3.23
CA ASP A 135 23.07 -3.64 -4.37
C ASP A 135 22.96 -2.56 -5.45
N GLN A 136 24.03 -1.79 -5.61
CA GLN A 136 24.07 -0.64 -6.52
C GLN A 136 23.97 -1.06 -7.99
N GLU A 137 24.58 -2.19 -8.37
CA GLU A 137 24.56 -2.68 -9.75
C GLU A 137 23.14 -3.09 -10.15
N GLN A 138 22.43 -3.83 -9.28
CA GLN A 138 21.03 -4.19 -9.50
C GLN A 138 20.12 -2.97 -9.62
N MET A 139 20.30 -1.99 -8.72
CA MET A 139 19.49 -0.77 -8.73
C MET A 139 19.76 0.08 -9.98
N GLN A 140 21.01 0.17 -10.43
CA GLN A 140 21.39 0.91 -11.63
C GLN A 140 20.87 0.23 -12.90
N ALA A 141 20.92 -1.10 -12.98
CA ALA A 141 20.36 -1.85 -14.11
C ALA A 141 18.82 -1.73 -14.24
N ALA A 142 18.14 -1.42 -13.14
CA ALA A 142 16.69 -1.21 -13.10
C ALA A 142 16.26 0.26 -13.18
N ALA A 143 17.19 1.18 -13.40
CA ALA A 143 16.91 2.61 -13.48
C ALA A 143 15.91 2.93 -14.61
N GLY A 144 14.92 3.78 -14.32
CA GLY A 144 13.94 4.20 -15.32
C GLY A 144 13.01 3.09 -15.85
N THR A 145 12.78 2.02 -15.10
CA THR A 145 11.99 0.86 -15.58
C THR A 145 10.58 0.78 -15.02
N LEU A 146 10.31 1.40 -13.86
CA LEU A 146 9.05 1.23 -13.14
C LEU A 146 8.04 2.35 -13.45
N HIS A 147 6.80 1.99 -13.73
CA HIS A 147 5.70 2.95 -13.91
C HIS A 147 5.18 3.48 -12.57
N GLY A 148 5.31 2.69 -11.51
CA GLY A 148 4.94 3.10 -10.17
C GLY A 148 5.61 2.23 -9.11
N ILE A 149 5.71 2.77 -7.89
CA ILE A 149 6.23 2.09 -6.72
C ILE A 149 5.21 2.24 -5.58
N ILE A 150 4.85 1.11 -4.95
CA ILE A 150 4.13 1.09 -3.68
C ILE A 150 5.15 0.85 -2.56
N ASP A 151 5.37 1.85 -1.73
CA ASP A 151 6.31 1.79 -0.63
C ASP A 151 5.62 1.47 0.69
N THR A 152 5.91 0.28 1.22
CA THR A 152 5.26 -0.27 2.41
C THR A 152 6.15 -0.22 3.65
N VAL A 153 7.31 0.43 3.58
CA VAL A 153 8.30 0.43 4.67
C VAL A 153 7.86 1.37 5.79
N SER A 154 7.69 0.83 6.99
CA SER A 154 7.28 1.58 8.20
C SER A 154 8.46 2.18 8.98
N ALA A 155 9.66 2.19 8.41
CA ALA A 155 10.87 2.74 9.01
C ALA A 155 11.48 3.79 8.08
N ALA A 156 12.21 4.75 8.66
CA ALA A 156 12.94 5.74 7.87
C ALA A 156 13.94 5.04 6.92
N HIS A 157 13.93 5.43 5.65
CA HIS A 157 14.78 4.85 4.62
C HIS A 157 14.98 5.86 3.47
N PRO A 158 16.07 5.73 2.69
CA PRO A 158 16.34 6.67 1.60
C PRO A 158 15.40 6.42 0.42
N ILE A 159 14.75 7.48 -0.05
CA ILE A 159 13.85 7.42 -1.22
C ILE A 159 14.55 7.74 -2.54
N LEU A 160 15.72 8.39 -2.50
CA LEU A 160 16.48 8.73 -3.72
C LEU A 160 16.73 7.53 -4.64
N PRO A 161 17.16 6.35 -4.14
CA PRO A 161 17.37 5.20 -5.02
C PRO A 161 16.07 4.70 -5.65
N LEU A 162 14.93 4.85 -4.97
CA LEU A 162 13.61 4.46 -5.46
C LEU A 162 13.14 5.38 -6.60
N LEU A 163 13.38 6.69 -6.45
CA LEU A 163 13.07 7.67 -7.50
C LEU A 163 13.84 7.36 -8.78
N GLY A 164 15.10 6.91 -8.68
CA GLY A 164 15.90 6.50 -9.84
C GLY A 164 15.35 5.28 -10.60
N LEU A 165 14.54 4.43 -9.97
CA LEU A 165 13.91 3.29 -10.62
C LEU A 165 12.68 3.67 -11.44
N LEU A 166 12.09 4.84 -11.20
CA LEU A 166 10.88 5.29 -11.88
C LEU A 166 11.19 5.75 -13.30
N LYS A 167 10.31 5.39 -14.22
CA LYS A 167 10.21 6.02 -15.55
C LYS A 167 9.88 7.51 -15.40
N SER A 168 10.05 8.26 -16.48
CA SER A 168 9.43 9.59 -16.60
C SER A 168 7.92 9.48 -16.32
N HIS A 169 7.40 10.42 -15.52
CA HIS A 169 6.02 10.43 -14.99
C HIS A 169 5.65 9.23 -14.10
N GLY A 170 6.64 8.47 -13.63
CA GLY A 170 6.44 7.41 -12.66
C GLY A 170 5.99 7.95 -11.30
N LYS A 171 5.32 7.10 -10.53
CA LYS A 171 4.69 7.50 -9.26
C LYS A 171 5.30 6.74 -8.09
N LEU A 172 5.80 7.45 -7.08
CA LEU A 172 6.14 6.87 -5.78
C LEU A 172 4.95 7.08 -4.83
N ILE A 173 4.34 6.00 -4.36
CA ILE A 173 3.21 6.04 -3.44
C ILE A 173 3.68 5.50 -2.09
N LEU A 174 3.68 6.37 -1.08
CA LEU A 174 4.01 6.01 0.29
C LEU A 174 2.74 5.52 1.01
N VAL A 175 2.73 4.25 1.43
CA VAL A 175 1.69 3.67 2.30
C VAL A 175 2.26 3.18 3.63
N GLY A 176 3.59 3.16 3.77
CA GLY A 176 4.27 3.02 5.05
C GLY A 176 4.17 4.30 5.90
N ALA A 177 4.16 4.11 7.22
CA ALA A 177 4.10 5.21 8.20
C ALA A 177 5.37 5.19 9.07
N PRO A 178 6.49 5.77 8.61
CA PRO A 178 7.70 5.92 9.43
C PRO A 178 7.49 6.92 10.56
N ASP A 179 8.20 6.69 11.67
CA ASP A 179 8.21 7.57 12.85
C ASP A 179 8.96 8.89 12.61
N LYS A 180 9.91 8.88 11.67
CA LYS A 180 10.70 10.05 11.27
C LYS A 180 10.33 10.50 9.85
N PRO A 181 10.40 11.81 9.56
CA PRO A 181 10.24 12.32 8.20
C PRO A 181 11.23 11.68 7.23
N LEU A 182 10.79 11.50 5.98
CA LEU A 182 11.67 11.06 4.89
C LEU A 182 12.36 12.27 4.26
N GLU A 183 13.63 12.10 3.87
CA GLU A 183 14.39 13.12 3.16
C GLU A 183 14.05 13.11 1.67
N LEU A 184 13.63 14.26 1.13
CA LEU A 184 13.26 14.40 -0.28
C LEU A 184 14.32 15.16 -1.07
N PRO A 185 15.09 14.48 -1.96
CA PRO A 185 15.99 15.17 -2.88
C PRO A 185 15.17 15.88 -3.96
N ALA A 186 15.36 17.19 -4.12
CA ALA A 186 14.60 17.97 -5.09
C ALA A 186 15.05 17.74 -6.55
N PHE A 187 16.34 17.48 -6.78
CA PHE A 187 16.91 17.43 -8.14
C PHE A 187 16.23 16.41 -9.08
N PRO A 188 15.93 15.17 -8.65
CA PRO A 188 15.19 14.20 -9.48
C PRO A 188 13.73 14.58 -9.79
N LEU A 189 13.20 15.62 -9.13
CA LEU A 189 11.81 16.09 -9.29
C LEU A 189 11.71 17.37 -10.11
N ILE A 190 12.83 17.96 -10.52
CA ILE A 190 12.85 19.13 -11.38
C ILE A 190 12.42 18.70 -12.78
N SER A 191 11.37 19.36 -13.29
CA SER A 191 10.83 19.20 -14.64
C SER A 191 11.32 20.26 -15.60
#